data_AF-X1MV57-F1
#
_entry.id   AF-X1MV57-F1
#
_cell.length_a   1.000
_cell.length_b   1.000
_cell.length_c   1.000
_cell.angle_alpha   90.00
_cell.angle_beta   90.00
_cell.angle_gamma   90.00
#
_symmetry.space_group_name_H-M   'P 1'
#
loop_
_entity.id
_entity.type
_entity.pdbx_description
1 polymer ?
#
loop_
_entity_poly.entity_id
_entity_poly.type
_entity_poly.pdbx_seq_one_letter_code
_entity_poly.pdbx_strand_id
1 'polypeptide(L)' 'MKIAITGGKGGTGKSMVATSLAVEFAKGNTTTLIDADVECPNDHLLLSVKRK' A
#
# COMPACT_ATOMS: atom_id res chain seq x y z
N MET A 1 -11.39 -7.89 -7.68
CA MET A 1 -11.52 -7.95 -6.20
C MET A 1 -11.06 -6.61 -5.62
N LYS A 2 -11.62 -6.14 -4.50
CA LYS A 2 -11.19 -4.91 -3.82
C LYS A 2 -10.88 -5.25 -2.35
N ILE A 3 -9.70 -4.88 -1.87
CA ILE A 3 -9.24 -5.13 -0.51
C ILE A 3 -8.80 -3.78 0.08
N ALA A 4 -9.24 -3.50 1.30
CA ALA A 4 -8.85 -2.29 2.03
C ALA A 4 -8.13 -2.68 3.32
N ILE A 5 -6.90 -2.20 3.49
CA ILE A 5 -6.15 -2.33 4.74
C ILE A 5 -6.39 -1.05 5.54
N THR A 6 -7.12 -1.16 6.65
CA THR A 6 -7.55 -0.01 7.47
C THR A 6 -7.33 -0.29 8.95
N GLY A 7 -7.52 0.72 9.81
CA GLY A 7 -7.51 0.57 11.26
C GLY A 7 -6.13 0.54 11.93
N GLY A 8 -6.11 0.71 13.25
CA GLY A 8 -4.89 0.80 14.05
C GLY A 8 -4.25 2.19 14.07
N LYS A 9 -3.41 2.44 15.09
CA LYS A 9 -2.70 3.72 15.32
C LYS A 9 -1.62 3.97 14.25
N GLY A 10 -0.99 5.14 14.28
CA GLY A 10 0.23 5.40 13.49
C GLY A 10 1.31 4.36 13.78
N GLY A 11 2.00 3.87 12.75
CA GLY A 11 3.10 2.91 12.90
C GLY A 11 2.70 1.43 13.06
N THR A 12 1.42 1.06 12.97
CA THR A 12 0.98 -0.35 13.10
C THR A 12 1.27 -1.23 11.87
N GLY A 13 1.97 -0.73 10.85
CA GLY A 13 2.35 -1.49 9.66
C GLY A 13 1.29 -1.62 8.56
N LYS A 14 0.22 -0.81 8.58
CA LYS A 14 -0.83 -0.82 7.54
C LYS A 14 -0.26 -0.73 6.12
N SER A 15 0.52 0.31 5.84
CA SER A 15 1.10 0.54 4.52
C SER A 15 2.02 -0.60 4.10
N MET A 16 2.82 -1.14 5.04
CA MET A 16 3.69 -2.29 4.78
C MET A 16 2.91 -3.55 4.36
N VAL A 17 1.78 -3.82 5.00
CA VAL A 17 0.90 -4.94 4.63
C VAL A 17 0.24 -4.67 3.27
N ALA A 18 -0.27 -3.45 3.04
CA ALA A 18 -0.90 -3.06 1.78
C ALA A 18 0.07 -3.18 0.59
N THR A 19 1.29 -2.65 0.71
CA THR A 19 2.31 -2.71 -0.34
C THR A 19 2.76 -4.14 -0.61
N SER A 20 2.99 -4.94 0.44
CA SER A 20 3.43 -6.34 0.29
C SER A 20 2.36 -7.18 -0.42
N LEU A 21 1.10 -6.99 -0.05
CA LEU A 21 -0.02 -7.69 -0.67
C LEU A 21 -0.20 -7.28 -2.15
N ALA A 22 -0.04 -5.99 -2.46
CA ALA A 22 -0.10 -5.50 -3.82
C ALA A 22 1.01 -6.08 -4.71
N VAL A 23 2.24 -6.18 -4.20
CA VAL A 23 3.38 -6.80 -4.92
C VAL A 23 3.10 -8.28 -5.21
N GLU A 24 2.57 -9.03 -4.25
CA GLU A 24 2.24 -10.44 -4.46
C GLU A 24 1.13 -10.62 -5.50
N PHE A 25 0.05 -9.85 -5.42
CA PHE A 25 -1.03 -9.94 -6.39
C PHE A 25 -0.62 -9.52 -7.80
N ALA A 26 0.29 -8.55 -7.91
CA ALA A 26 0.80 -8.07 -9.19
C ALA A 26 1.56 -9.15 -10.00
N LYS A 27 2.00 -10.24 -9.38
CA LYS A 27 2.67 -11.36 -10.07
C LYS A 27 1.75 -12.12 -11.02
N GLY A 28 0.45 -12.13 -10.76
CA GLY A 28 -0.53 -12.90 -11.54
C GLY A 28 -1.78 -12.14 -11.96
N ASN A 29 -1.98 -10.92 -11.45
CA ASN A 29 -3.17 -10.12 -11.71
C ASN A 29 -2.82 -8.67 -11.99
N THR A 30 -3.60 -8.02 -12.86
CA THR A 30 -3.58 -6.56 -12.98
C THR A 30 -3.99 -5.94 -11.63
N THR A 31 -3.02 -5.37 -10.93
CA THR A 31 -3.18 -4.89 -9.55
C THR A 31 -2.94 -3.40 -9.49
N THR A 32 -3.79 -2.68 -8.76
CA THR A 32 -3.64 -1.25 -8.48
C THR A 32 -3.58 -1.06 -6.98
N LEU A 33 -2.52 -0.41 -6.50
CA LEU A 33 -2.38 0.04 -5.12
C LEU A 33 -2.78 1.51 -5.03
N ILE A 34 -3.56 1.85 -4.00
CA ILE A 34 -4.02 3.22 -3.73
C ILE A 34 -3.64 3.55 -2.29
N ASP A 35 -2.76 4.53 -2.14
CA ASP A 35 -2.42 5.11 -0.84
C ASP A 35 -3.50 6.14 -0.47
N ALA A 36 -4.39 5.76 0.44
CA ALA A 36 -5.51 6.58 0.90
C ALA A 36 -5.21 7.31 2.22
N ASP A 37 -3.96 7.27 2.71
CA ASP A 37 -3.56 7.99 3.92
C ASP A 37 -3.38 9.48 3.61
N VAL A 38 -4.17 10.32 4.28
CA VAL A 38 -4.12 11.78 4.13
C VAL A 38 -2.96 12.39 4.92
N GLU A 39 -2.57 11.78 6.03
CA GLU A 39 -1.55 12.32 6.93
C GLU A 39 -0.14 11.94 6.48
N CYS A 40 0.09 10.67 6.12
CA CYS A 40 1.42 10.16 5.79
C CYS A 40 1.41 9.12 4.66
N PRO A 41 1.13 9.55 3.41
CA PRO A 41 1.17 8.66 2.24
C PRO A 41 2.62 8.26 1.92
N ASN A 42 3.00 7.02 2.25
CA ASN A 42 4.36 6.52 2.21
C ASN A 42 4.55 5.24 1.37
N ASP A 43 3.53 4.77 0.66
CA ASP A 43 3.63 3.56 -0.18
C ASP A 43 4.75 3.67 -1.22
N HIS A 44 4.92 4.85 -1.83
CA HIS A 44 5.98 5.12 -2.80
C HIS A 44 7.39 4.98 -2.20
N LEU A 45 7.59 5.30 -0.92
CA LEU A 45 8.86 5.10 -0.22
C LEU A 45 9.12 3.61 0.02
N LEU A 46 8.10 2.89 0.51
CA LEU A 46 8.17 1.44 0.74
C LEU A 46 8.45 0.65 -0.54
N LEU A 47 7.92 1.12 -1.67
CA LEU A 47 8.13 0.51 -2.98
C LEU A 47 9.34 1.09 -3.74
N SER A 48 10.08 2.03 -3.15
CA SER A 48 11.22 2.71 -3.79
C SER A 48 10.89 3.34 -5.16
N VAL A 49 9.69 3.93 -5.28
CA VAL A 49 9.20 4.58 -6.50
C VAL A 49 9.18 6.10 -6.32
N LYS A 50 9.61 6.84 -7.34
CA LYS A 50 9.46 8.31 -7.33
C LYS A 50 7.99 8.68 -7.49
N ARG A 51 7.48 9.47 -6.54
CA ARG A 51 6.18 10.13 -6.67
C ARG A 51 6.29 11.23 -7.73
N LYS A 52 5.34 11.26 -8.67
CA LYS A 52 5.18 12.35 -9.63
C LYS A 52 4.35 13.48 -9.01
#